data_AF-A0A2E7A4Q1-F1
#
_entry.id   AF-A0A2E7A4Q1-F1
#
_cell.length_a   1.000
_cell.length_b   1.000
_cell.length_c   1.000
_cell.angle_alpha   90.00
_cell.angle_beta   90.00
_cell.angle_gamma   90.00
#
_symmetry.space_group_name_H-M   'P 1'
#
loop_
_entity.id
_entity.type
_entity.pdbx_description
1 polymer ?
#
loop_
_entity_poly.entity_id
_entity_poly.type
_entity_poly.pdbx_seq_one_letter_code
_entity_poly.pdbx_strand_id
1 'polypeptide(L)'
;MLARKDSARVVLSLFLVAQLLACADSDEPVLVEQPASTTQADNDASRVAFSEQENYPEHVAVTHQLGETLVPTQLERVVVIGQYEEDSLIALGIVPIAAVSSRPDGDAFPTLWAHRITDDHQIADLGAPDSELDYKRLAELEPDLVLATRSDLSPSEYEALTVIAPTVARLSETEQSQLSWKEHVQLLGAALSLDAEADQAILVAQASIFDAIRPHPALKGSSFAWVKADSENEIKVASSSHASSRFLKQLGLVYPSDLDDEVGNERWVPLTDQLSDRLDVDVLLVEADSSLEEVLVESSVLGGSPSVERQEIVWVHRGTTLQAALNTVTILSLEVLLEELVPKISEVVTVVLDPPSAEELLAMEAFRLVYGSETSWSEKEPHLENASQLRAANEAYRQGAVDNDGITLRPKAAEISNDSAKIIYDVYFGDSAAYTDLDRTVYLIDGVWKVTERDFCDFLSAAQTPCGG
;
A
#
# COMPACT_ATOMS: atom_id res chain seq x y z
N MET A 1 32.49 -22.31 -27.30
CA MET A 1 33.17 -22.56 -26.02
C MET A 1 32.58 -21.58 -25.02
N LEU A 2 31.34 -21.79 -24.54
CA LEU A 2 30.94 -22.64 -23.40
C LEU A 2 31.74 -22.37 -22.12
N ALA A 3 31.15 -21.58 -21.22
CA ALA A 3 31.17 -21.81 -19.79
C ALA A 3 29.91 -21.18 -19.17
N ARG A 4 28.86 -21.99 -19.03
CA ARG A 4 27.70 -21.76 -18.18
C ARG A 4 28.16 -21.72 -16.72
N LYS A 5 27.62 -20.79 -15.93
CA LYS A 5 27.58 -20.91 -14.47
C LYS A 5 26.13 -21.16 -14.08
N ASP A 6 25.92 -22.27 -13.40
CA ASP A 6 24.63 -22.82 -13.00
C ASP A 6 23.99 -21.97 -11.89
N SER A 7 22.77 -21.51 -12.14
CA SER A 7 21.89 -20.91 -11.12
C SER A 7 21.18 -22.04 -10.37
N ALA A 8 21.43 -22.13 -9.06
CA ALA A 8 20.77 -23.07 -8.18
C ALA A 8 19.26 -22.79 -8.10
N ARG A 9 18.47 -23.80 -8.44
CA ARG A 9 17.02 -23.83 -8.29
C ARG A 9 16.68 -23.93 -6.80
N VAL A 10 16.08 -22.88 -6.23
CA VAL A 10 15.41 -22.95 -4.93
C VAL A 10 14.04 -23.58 -5.15
N VAL A 11 13.87 -24.80 -4.66
CA VAL A 11 12.60 -25.53 -4.65
C VAL A 11 11.79 -25.03 -3.46
N LEU A 12 10.75 -24.22 -3.74
CA LEU A 12 9.79 -23.78 -2.74
C LEU A 12 8.93 -24.99 -2.35
N SER A 13 9.14 -25.49 -1.13
CA SER A 13 8.43 -26.64 -0.58
C SER A 13 7.11 -26.16 0.05
N LEU A 14 5.99 -26.62 -0.50
CA LEU A 14 4.65 -26.52 0.09
C LEU A 14 4.67 -27.11 1.51
N PHE A 15 4.47 -26.28 2.54
CA PHE A 15 4.19 -26.76 3.89
C PHE A 15 2.69 -27.03 4.05
N LEU A 16 2.40 -28.32 4.17
CA LEU A 16 1.12 -28.92 4.48
C LEU A 16 0.70 -28.53 5.92
N VAL A 17 -0.46 -27.87 6.07
CA VAL A 17 -1.10 -27.63 7.36
C VAL A 17 -1.68 -28.96 7.86
N ALA A 18 -0.98 -29.61 8.79
CA ALA A 18 -1.50 -30.76 9.53
C ALA A 18 -2.07 -30.28 10.87
N GLN A 19 -3.38 -30.47 11.02
CA GLN A 19 -4.10 -30.22 12.26
C GLN A 19 -3.68 -31.20 13.36
N LEU A 20 -3.44 -30.67 14.56
CA LEU A 20 -3.43 -31.42 15.81
C LEU A 20 -4.22 -30.63 16.86
N LEU A 21 -5.51 -30.94 16.96
CA LEU A 21 -6.31 -30.65 18.16
C LEU A 21 -6.32 -31.91 19.01
N ALA A 22 -5.64 -31.82 20.15
CA ALA A 22 -5.50 -32.86 21.15
C ALA A 22 -6.75 -32.93 22.04
N CYS A 23 -6.96 -34.15 22.55
CA CYS A 23 -8.10 -34.66 23.30
C CYS A 23 -8.40 -33.94 24.63
N ALA A 24 -9.70 -33.84 24.92
CA ALA A 24 -10.35 -33.88 26.24
C ALA A 24 -11.83 -34.23 25.93
N ASP A 25 -12.59 -35.11 26.59
CA ASP A 25 -12.51 -35.82 27.86
C ASP A 25 -13.64 -36.90 27.83
N SER A 26 -13.53 -37.93 28.68
CA SER A 26 -14.60 -38.74 29.29
C SER A 26 -15.31 -39.89 28.52
N ASP A 27 -15.04 -41.10 29.01
CA ASP A 27 -15.85 -42.34 28.93
C ASP A 27 -17.24 -42.20 29.60
N GLU A 28 -18.33 -42.57 28.91
CA GLU A 28 -19.27 -43.66 29.28
C GLU A 28 -20.47 -43.76 28.30
N PRO A 29 -21.03 -44.96 28.05
CA PRO A 29 -21.94 -45.23 26.93
C PRO A 29 -23.42 -45.20 27.35
N VAL A 30 -24.31 -44.67 26.49
CA VAL A 30 -25.76 -44.87 26.61
C VAL A 30 -26.28 -45.58 25.36
N LEU A 31 -26.70 -46.83 25.55
CA LEU A 31 -27.47 -47.64 24.61
C LEU A 31 -28.82 -46.97 24.29
N VAL A 32 -29.19 -46.94 23.01
CA VAL A 32 -30.61 -47.06 22.63
C VAL A 32 -30.74 -48.03 21.45
N GLU A 33 -31.70 -48.93 21.60
CA GLU A 33 -31.90 -50.21 20.92
C GLU A 33 -32.27 -50.11 19.43
N GLN A 34 -31.72 -51.04 18.64
CA GLN A 34 -32.36 -51.51 17.40
C GLN A 34 -33.39 -52.61 17.74
N PRO A 35 -34.48 -52.72 16.96
CA PRO A 35 -35.01 -54.01 16.57
C PRO A 35 -34.65 -54.31 15.11
N ALA A 36 -34.07 -55.49 14.93
CA ALA A 36 -33.75 -56.10 13.66
C ALA A 36 -34.99 -56.67 12.93
N SER A 37 -34.96 -56.67 11.60
CA SER A 37 -35.24 -57.86 10.75
C SER A 37 -34.95 -57.50 9.29
N THR A 38 -33.80 -57.90 8.75
CA THR A 38 -33.62 -59.01 7.80
C THR A 38 -34.45 -58.90 6.53
N THR A 39 -33.82 -58.66 5.37
CA THR A 39 -33.77 -59.61 4.23
C THR A 39 -32.63 -59.18 3.28
N GLN A 40 -32.02 -60.18 2.68
CA GLN A 40 -30.75 -60.27 2.00
C GLN A 40 -30.74 -59.66 0.58
N ALA A 41 -29.60 -59.03 0.26
CA ALA A 41 -28.89 -58.91 -1.01
C ALA A 41 -29.68 -59.04 -2.33
N ASP A 42 -29.70 -57.93 -3.09
CA ASP A 42 -29.29 -57.97 -4.49
C ASP A 42 -28.41 -56.74 -4.79
N ASN A 43 -27.19 -57.03 -5.26
CA ASN A 43 -26.24 -56.05 -5.78
C ASN A 43 -26.76 -55.59 -7.14
N ASP A 44 -27.32 -54.39 -7.21
CA ASP A 44 -27.37 -53.65 -8.46
C ASP A 44 -26.79 -52.25 -8.25
N ALA A 45 -25.72 -51.99 -8.97
CA ALA A 45 -24.92 -50.78 -8.89
C ALA A 45 -25.68 -49.61 -9.53
N SER A 46 -26.65 -49.07 -8.80
CA SER A 46 -27.20 -47.75 -9.10
C SER A 46 -26.30 -46.70 -8.46
N ARG A 47 -25.36 -46.19 -9.25
CA ARG A 47 -24.75 -44.88 -9.01
C ARG A 47 -25.90 -43.88 -8.85
N VAL A 48 -26.15 -43.45 -7.62
CA VAL A 48 -26.93 -42.26 -7.35
C VAL A 48 -26.12 -41.11 -7.94
N ALA A 49 -26.56 -40.64 -9.10
CA ALA A 49 -26.07 -39.41 -9.68
C ALA A 49 -26.39 -38.29 -8.69
N PHE A 50 -25.35 -37.71 -8.09
CA PHE A 50 -25.47 -36.37 -7.51
C PHE A 50 -25.66 -35.41 -8.68
N SER A 51 -26.92 -35.06 -8.95
CA SER A 51 -27.25 -33.91 -9.79
C SER A 51 -27.57 -32.73 -8.88
N GLU A 52 -26.53 -32.06 -8.40
CA GLU A 52 -26.62 -30.65 -8.03
C GLU A 52 -25.97 -29.89 -9.18
N GLN A 53 -26.72 -29.73 -10.28
CA GLN A 53 -26.48 -28.61 -11.17
C GLN A 53 -27.18 -27.42 -10.52
N GLU A 54 -26.45 -26.67 -9.69
CA GLU A 54 -26.83 -25.29 -9.44
C GLU A 54 -26.82 -24.59 -10.80
N ASN A 55 -28.01 -24.22 -11.27
CA ASN A 55 -28.22 -23.60 -12.57
C ASN A 55 -27.82 -22.12 -12.45
N TYR A 56 -26.52 -21.85 -12.42
CA TYR A 56 -26.00 -20.50 -12.52
C TYR A 56 -26.31 -19.95 -13.92
N PRO A 57 -26.76 -18.68 -14.04
CA PRO A 57 -27.02 -18.10 -15.35
C PRO A 57 -25.73 -18.08 -16.18
N GLU A 58 -25.79 -18.45 -17.46
CA GLU A 58 -24.60 -18.43 -18.34
C GLU A 58 -24.08 -17.01 -18.62
N HIS A 59 -24.93 -16.00 -18.39
CA HIS A 59 -24.63 -14.59 -18.64
C HIS A 59 -25.20 -13.70 -17.52
N VAL A 60 -24.54 -12.58 -17.27
CA VAL A 60 -24.99 -11.50 -16.40
C VAL A 60 -25.27 -10.26 -17.24
N ALA A 61 -26.41 -9.61 -17.03
CA ALA A 61 -26.73 -8.36 -17.69
C ALA A 61 -26.03 -7.19 -16.99
N VAL A 62 -25.19 -6.47 -17.73
CA VAL A 62 -24.44 -5.31 -17.23
C VAL A 62 -24.94 -4.05 -17.92
N THR A 63 -25.52 -3.14 -17.14
CA THR A 63 -25.91 -1.81 -17.62
C THR A 63 -24.71 -0.86 -17.58
N HIS A 64 -24.52 -0.11 -18.66
CA HIS A 64 -23.47 0.89 -18.82
C HIS A 64 -23.96 2.06 -19.67
N GLN A 65 -23.16 3.11 -19.85
CA GLN A 65 -23.60 4.34 -20.52
C GLN A 65 -24.14 4.16 -21.94
N LEU A 66 -23.64 3.17 -22.68
CA LEU A 66 -24.06 2.88 -24.06
C LEU A 66 -25.14 1.80 -24.18
N GLY A 67 -25.76 1.37 -23.07
CA GLY A 67 -26.85 0.38 -23.08
C GLY A 67 -26.66 -0.74 -22.06
N GLU A 68 -26.98 -1.97 -22.48
CA GLU A 68 -26.86 -3.18 -21.67
C GLU A 68 -26.15 -4.25 -22.48
N THR A 69 -25.21 -4.95 -21.85
CA THR A 69 -24.45 -6.06 -22.44
C THR A 69 -24.63 -7.32 -21.61
N LEU A 70 -24.87 -8.45 -22.28
CA LEU A 70 -24.88 -9.77 -21.66
C LEU A 70 -23.45 -10.29 -21.59
N VAL A 71 -22.86 -10.27 -20.39
CA VAL A 71 -21.49 -10.70 -20.13
C VAL A 71 -21.48 -12.18 -19.77
N PRO A 72 -20.64 -13.02 -20.39
CA PRO A 72 -20.50 -14.42 -20.00
C PRO A 72 -20.02 -14.57 -18.55
N THR A 73 -20.57 -15.52 -17.81
CA THR A 73 -20.11 -15.78 -16.42
C THR A 73 -18.77 -16.50 -16.35
N GLN A 74 -18.37 -17.19 -17.42
CA GLN A 74 -17.05 -17.81 -17.54
C GLN A 74 -16.23 -17.02 -18.55
N LEU A 75 -15.21 -16.31 -18.05
CA LEU A 75 -14.29 -15.48 -18.83
C LEU A 75 -12.93 -16.18 -18.96
N GLU A 76 -12.45 -16.30 -20.20
CA GLU A 76 -11.17 -16.88 -20.58
C GLU A 76 -10.33 -15.93 -21.45
N ARG A 77 -10.96 -15.01 -22.20
CA ARG A 77 -10.34 -14.21 -23.27
C ARG A 77 -10.74 -12.73 -23.20
N VAL A 78 -10.50 -12.11 -22.04
CA VAL A 78 -10.85 -10.70 -21.82
C VAL A 78 -9.83 -9.78 -22.48
N VAL A 79 -10.33 -8.82 -23.26
CA VAL A 79 -9.55 -7.72 -23.82
C VAL A 79 -9.89 -6.43 -23.08
N VAL A 80 -8.88 -5.67 -22.69
CA VAL A 80 -9.04 -4.39 -22.00
C VAL A 80 -8.62 -3.24 -22.92
N ILE A 81 -9.48 -2.25 -23.10
CA ILE A 81 -9.16 -1.03 -23.85
C ILE A 81 -9.32 0.25 -23.02
N GLY A 82 -9.78 0.13 -21.77
CA GLY A 82 -9.77 1.22 -20.82
C GLY A 82 -8.37 1.46 -20.24
N GLN A 83 -8.06 2.73 -19.96
CA GLN A 83 -6.75 3.12 -19.47
C GLN A 83 -6.51 2.60 -18.05
N TYR A 84 -5.47 1.78 -17.84
CA TYR A 84 -5.12 1.13 -16.58
C TYR A 84 -6.20 0.21 -16.00
N GLU A 85 -7.17 -0.21 -16.81
CA GLU A 85 -8.26 -1.08 -16.37
C GLU A 85 -7.79 -2.53 -16.14
N GLU A 86 -6.67 -2.93 -16.76
CA GLU A 86 -6.04 -4.23 -16.60
C GLU A 86 -5.63 -4.49 -15.15
N ASP A 87 -5.22 -3.46 -14.41
CA ASP A 87 -4.80 -3.59 -13.01
C ASP A 87 -5.96 -4.04 -12.10
N SER A 88 -7.14 -3.45 -12.30
CA SER A 88 -8.35 -3.83 -11.56
C SER A 88 -8.79 -5.24 -11.93
N LEU A 89 -8.72 -5.61 -13.20
CA LEU A 89 -9.09 -6.95 -13.67
C LEU A 89 -8.16 -8.04 -13.09
N ILE A 90 -6.85 -7.79 -13.11
CA ILE A 90 -5.83 -8.69 -12.54
C ILE A 90 -6.03 -8.82 -11.03
N ALA A 91 -6.37 -7.73 -10.32
CA ALA A 91 -6.67 -7.80 -8.89
C ALA A 91 -7.93 -8.63 -8.56
N LEU A 92 -8.88 -8.72 -9.50
CA LEU A 92 -10.04 -9.62 -9.41
C LEU A 92 -9.72 -11.06 -9.83
N GLY A 93 -8.45 -11.37 -10.14
CA GLY A 93 -7.99 -12.71 -10.48
C GLY A 93 -8.10 -13.07 -11.97
N ILE A 94 -8.40 -12.12 -12.85
CA ILE A 94 -8.50 -12.34 -14.30
C ILE A 94 -7.33 -11.65 -15.01
N VAL A 95 -6.54 -12.42 -15.75
CA VAL A 95 -5.44 -11.87 -16.57
C VAL A 95 -5.96 -11.63 -18.00
N PRO A 96 -5.93 -10.39 -18.52
CA PRO A 96 -6.40 -10.13 -19.87
C PRO A 96 -5.46 -10.72 -20.92
N ILE A 97 -6.00 -11.13 -22.06
CA ILE A 97 -5.20 -11.62 -23.20
C ILE A 97 -4.58 -10.47 -24.00
N ALA A 98 -5.14 -9.27 -23.89
CA ALA A 98 -4.61 -8.05 -24.48
C ALA A 98 -5.09 -6.82 -23.71
N ALA A 99 -4.26 -5.79 -23.66
CA ALA A 99 -4.63 -4.50 -23.11
C ALA A 99 -4.06 -3.34 -23.94
N VAL A 100 -4.72 -2.19 -23.93
CA VAL A 100 -4.09 -0.94 -24.38
C VAL A 100 -2.91 -0.61 -23.46
N SER A 101 -1.80 -0.18 -24.04
CA SER A 101 -0.63 0.17 -23.26
C SER A 101 -0.76 1.55 -22.65
N SER A 102 -1.28 1.58 -21.44
CA SER A 102 -1.29 2.74 -20.57
C SER A 102 0.12 2.94 -19.98
N ARG A 103 1.08 3.31 -20.84
CA ARG A 103 2.49 3.50 -20.46
C ARG A 103 2.83 5.00 -20.44
N PRO A 104 3.49 5.50 -19.39
CA PRO A 104 4.35 6.67 -19.53
C PRO A 104 5.52 6.36 -20.46
N ASP A 105 6.08 7.38 -21.11
CA ASP A 105 7.18 7.21 -22.05
C ASP A 105 8.36 6.44 -21.41
N GLY A 106 8.76 5.33 -22.03
CA GLY A 106 9.93 4.54 -21.64
C GLY A 106 9.67 3.30 -20.78
N ASP A 107 8.43 3.08 -20.30
CA ASP A 107 8.10 1.91 -19.48
C ASP A 107 7.82 0.63 -20.29
N ALA A 108 7.99 -0.52 -19.62
CA ALA A 108 7.68 -1.85 -20.16
C ALA A 108 6.16 -2.13 -20.18
N PHE A 109 5.73 -3.07 -21.03
CA PHE A 109 4.35 -3.56 -21.06
C PHE A 109 4.31 -5.09 -20.91
N PRO A 110 3.41 -5.64 -20.06
CA PRO A 110 2.57 -4.90 -19.10
C PRO A 110 3.44 -4.11 -18.08
N THR A 111 2.80 -3.23 -17.30
CA THR A 111 3.51 -2.43 -16.28
C THR A 111 4.33 -3.34 -15.35
N LEU A 112 5.39 -2.80 -14.73
CA LEU A 112 6.28 -3.61 -13.89
C LEU A 112 5.51 -4.30 -12.74
N TRP A 113 4.55 -3.60 -12.13
CA TRP A 113 3.71 -4.16 -11.07
C TRP A 113 2.75 -5.24 -11.58
N ALA A 114 2.14 -5.06 -12.75
CA ALA A 114 1.29 -6.10 -13.35
C ALA A 114 2.12 -7.34 -13.73
N HIS A 115 3.34 -7.15 -14.24
CA HIS A 115 4.26 -8.25 -14.55
C HIS A 115 4.68 -9.04 -13.28
N ARG A 116 4.83 -8.38 -12.11
CA ARG A 116 5.14 -9.09 -10.85
C ARG A 116 4.06 -10.08 -10.44
N ILE A 117 2.80 -9.80 -10.80
CA ILE A 117 1.62 -10.59 -10.40
C ILE A 117 1.25 -11.63 -11.48
N THR A 118 1.38 -11.26 -12.75
CA THR A 118 0.94 -12.09 -13.88
C THR A 118 1.99 -13.12 -14.32
N ASP A 119 3.20 -13.11 -13.77
CA ASP A 119 4.32 -13.97 -14.19
C ASP A 119 4.60 -13.86 -15.72
N ASP A 120 4.98 -14.97 -16.37
CA ASP A 120 5.26 -15.05 -17.81
C ASP A 120 3.99 -15.03 -18.69
N HIS A 121 2.81 -14.67 -18.16
CA HIS A 121 1.59 -14.56 -18.98
C HIS A 121 1.74 -13.42 -19.99
N GLN A 122 1.59 -13.75 -21.27
CA GLN A 122 1.72 -12.78 -22.34
C GLN A 122 0.41 -11.99 -22.51
N ILE A 123 0.42 -10.74 -22.09
CA ILE A 123 -0.61 -9.75 -22.42
C ILE A 123 -0.21 -9.09 -23.74
N ALA A 124 -1.05 -9.21 -24.76
CA ALA A 124 -0.78 -8.56 -26.05
C ALA A 124 -0.97 -7.04 -25.95
N ASP A 125 -0.02 -6.29 -26.50
CA ASP A 125 -0.05 -4.83 -26.55
C ASP A 125 -0.92 -4.34 -27.72
N LEU A 126 -1.99 -3.61 -27.40
CA LEU A 126 -2.90 -3.02 -28.39
C LEU A 126 -2.48 -1.60 -28.82
N GLY A 127 -1.37 -1.07 -28.29
CA GLY A 127 -0.94 0.30 -28.52
C GLY A 127 -1.49 1.29 -27.49
N ALA A 128 -1.14 2.57 -27.64
CA ALA A 128 -1.51 3.61 -26.69
C ALA A 128 -3.03 3.85 -26.65
N PRO A 129 -3.60 4.29 -25.51
CA PRO A 129 -5.03 4.53 -25.36
C PRO A 129 -5.63 5.47 -26.42
N ASP A 130 -4.87 6.48 -26.84
CA ASP A 130 -5.30 7.49 -27.83
C ASP A 130 -4.96 7.10 -29.28
N SER A 131 -4.40 5.91 -29.50
CA SER A 131 -4.08 5.42 -30.84
C SER A 131 -5.29 4.75 -31.50
N GLU A 132 -5.35 4.78 -32.84
CA GLU A 132 -6.41 4.10 -33.58
C GLU A 132 -6.34 2.59 -33.34
N LEU A 133 -7.41 2.03 -32.75
CA LEU A 133 -7.50 0.59 -32.47
C LEU A 133 -7.52 -0.22 -33.77
N ASP A 134 -6.66 -1.25 -33.84
CA ASP A 134 -6.72 -2.24 -34.91
C ASP A 134 -7.80 -3.28 -34.61
N TYR A 135 -9.04 -2.97 -35.00
CA TYR A 135 -10.21 -3.84 -34.85
C TYR A 135 -10.02 -5.22 -35.49
N LYS A 136 -9.26 -5.31 -36.58
CA LYS A 136 -9.00 -6.60 -37.23
C LYS A 136 -8.09 -7.44 -36.33
N ARG A 137 -7.03 -6.83 -35.79
CA ARG A 137 -6.15 -7.50 -34.84
C ARG A 137 -6.90 -7.93 -33.59
N LEU A 138 -7.79 -7.09 -33.07
CA LEU A 138 -8.64 -7.41 -31.92
C LEU A 138 -9.56 -8.61 -32.23
N ALA A 139 -10.17 -8.66 -33.41
CA ALA A 139 -11.00 -9.80 -33.82
C ALA A 139 -10.21 -11.11 -33.97
N GLU A 140 -8.95 -11.06 -34.42
CA GLU A 140 -8.05 -12.24 -34.47
C GLU A 140 -7.71 -12.80 -33.09
N LEU A 141 -7.89 -12.01 -32.02
CA LEU A 141 -7.75 -12.48 -30.65
C LEU A 141 -8.99 -13.21 -30.14
N GLU A 142 -10.09 -13.28 -30.89
CA GLU A 142 -11.31 -14.01 -30.51
C GLU A 142 -11.72 -13.76 -29.03
N PRO A 143 -11.93 -12.51 -28.59
CA PRO A 143 -12.28 -12.24 -27.21
C PRO A 143 -13.68 -12.73 -26.87
N ASP A 144 -13.90 -13.07 -25.59
CA ASP A 144 -15.23 -13.32 -25.04
C ASP A 144 -15.86 -12.07 -24.41
N LEU A 145 -15.03 -11.08 -24.07
CA LEU A 145 -15.43 -9.81 -23.50
C LEU A 145 -14.42 -8.71 -23.87
N VAL A 146 -14.93 -7.54 -24.20
CA VAL A 146 -14.15 -6.29 -24.27
C VAL A 146 -14.56 -5.37 -23.12
N LEU A 147 -13.59 -5.00 -22.29
CA LEU A 147 -13.75 -4.06 -21.20
C LEU A 147 -13.25 -2.68 -21.61
N ALA A 148 -14.14 -1.71 -21.54
CA ALA A 148 -13.90 -0.32 -21.89
C ALA A 148 -14.48 0.61 -20.81
N THR A 149 -14.46 0.19 -19.54
CA THR A 149 -15.09 0.95 -18.45
C THR A 149 -14.31 2.22 -18.13
N ARG A 150 -13.01 2.24 -18.49
CA ARG A 150 -12.11 3.40 -18.45
C ARG A 150 -11.75 3.92 -19.85
N SER A 151 -12.69 3.87 -20.79
CA SER A 151 -12.55 4.45 -22.12
C SER A 151 -13.80 5.25 -22.51
N ASP A 152 -13.61 6.32 -23.29
CA ASP A 152 -14.66 7.23 -23.75
C ASP A 152 -15.08 6.88 -25.17
N LEU A 153 -15.71 5.70 -25.32
CA LEU A 153 -16.15 5.21 -26.62
C LEU A 153 -17.25 6.08 -27.22
N SER A 154 -17.07 6.48 -28.48
CA SER A 154 -18.18 6.94 -29.31
C SER A 154 -19.17 5.80 -29.58
N PRO A 155 -20.45 6.11 -29.89
CA PRO A 155 -21.42 5.08 -30.27
C PRO A 155 -20.95 4.19 -31.44
N SER A 156 -20.24 4.76 -32.42
CA SER A 156 -19.69 3.99 -33.54
C SER A 156 -18.56 3.04 -33.15
N GLU A 157 -17.69 3.44 -32.22
CA GLU A 157 -16.62 2.56 -31.73
C GLU A 157 -17.20 1.42 -30.90
N TYR A 158 -18.19 1.72 -30.04
CA TYR A 158 -18.91 0.71 -29.28
C TYR A 158 -19.63 -0.31 -30.17
N GLU A 159 -20.34 0.14 -31.22
CA GLU A 159 -20.97 -0.76 -32.20
C GLU A 159 -19.93 -1.64 -32.90
N ALA A 160 -18.77 -1.10 -33.28
CA ALA A 160 -17.70 -1.86 -33.92
C ALA A 160 -17.11 -2.92 -33.00
N LEU A 161 -16.87 -2.61 -31.72
CA LEU A 161 -16.39 -3.56 -30.71
C LEU A 161 -17.42 -4.65 -30.41
N THR A 162 -18.70 -4.26 -30.33
CA THR A 162 -19.82 -5.20 -30.08
C THR A 162 -19.97 -6.24 -31.18
N VAL A 163 -19.58 -5.94 -32.43
CA VAL A 163 -19.52 -6.93 -33.52
C VAL A 163 -18.44 -7.98 -33.28
N ILE A 164 -17.37 -7.64 -32.54
CA ILE A 164 -16.26 -8.53 -32.23
C ILE A 164 -16.57 -9.41 -31.01
N ALA A 165 -17.03 -8.80 -29.91
CA ALA A 165 -17.41 -9.49 -28.68
C ALA A 165 -18.33 -8.62 -27.81
N PRO A 166 -19.06 -9.21 -26.83
CA PRO A 166 -19.74 -8.45 -25.78
C PRO A 166 -18.82 -7.34 -25.24
N THR A 167 -19.31 -6.09 -25.22
CA THR A 167 -18.50 -4.93 -24.86
C THR A 167 -19.16 -4.18 -23.71
N VAL A 168 -18.40 -3.92 -22.64
CA VAL A 168 -18.88 -3.14 -21.49
C VAL A 168 -18.24 -1.76 -21.54
N ALA A 169 -19.06 -0.74 -21.79
CA ALA A 169 -18.65 0.65 -21.75
C ALA A 169 -18.60 1.18 -20.29
N ARG A 170 -18.30 2.48 -20.15
CA ARG A 170 -18.28 3.22 -18.88
C ARG A 170 -19.47 2.87 -17.97
N LEU A 171 -19.18 2.44 -16.74
CA LEU A 171 -20.16 1.96 -15.74
C LEU A 171 -20.76 3.08 -14.88
N SER A 172 -20.18 4.28 -14.91
CA SER A 172 -20.59 5.43 -14.10
C SER A 172 -20.56 6.72 -14.91
N GLU A 173 -21.46 7.65 -14.58
CA GLU A 173 -21.42 9.04 -15.04
C GLU A 173 -20.28 9.85 -14.43
N THR A 174 -19.64 9.32 -13.37
CA THR A 174 -18.46 9.92 -12.78
C THR A 174 -17.31 9.88 -13.79
N GLU A 175 -16.69 11.05 -14.02
CA GLU A 175 -15.46 11.16 -14.79
C GLU A 175 -14.42 10.14 -14.30
N GLN A 176 -13.81 9.39 -15.20
CA GLN A 176 -12.89 8.29 -14.85
C GLN A 176 -11.71 8.75 -13.99
N SER A 177 -11.30 10.01 -14.19
CA SER A 177 -10.24 10.70 -13.45
C SER A 177 -10.60 10.96 -11.98
N GLN A 178 -11.90 10.93 -11.66
CA GLN A 178 -12.45 11.13 -10.32
C GLN A 178 -12.67 9.81 -9.57
N LEU A 179 -12.84 8.69 -10.26
CA LEU A 179 -12.93 7.37 -9.62
C LEU A 179 -11.64 7.04 -8.87
N SER A 180 -11.76 6.62 -7.62
CA SER A 180 -10.66 6.02 -6.87
C SER A 180 -10.39 4.59 -7.32
N TRP A 181 -9.17 4.09 -7.04
CA TRP A 181 -8.82 2.69 -7.29
C TRP A 181 -9.83 1.72 -6.67
N LYS A 182 -10.31 2.02 -5.46
CA LYS A 182 -11.29 1.21 -4.73
C LYS A 182 -12.64 1.19 -5.42
N GLU A 183 -13.14 2.36 -5.82
CA GLU A 183 -14.42 2.47 -6.53
C GLU A 183 -14.37 1.75 -7.87
N HIS A 184 -13.26 1.84 -8.61
CA HIS A 184 -13.13 1.15 -9.88
C HIS A 184 -13.11 -0.37 -9.73
N VAL A 185 -12.36 -0.92 -8.77
CA VAL A 185 -12.36 -2.36 -8.46
C VAL A 185 -13.76 -2.82 -8.02
N GLN A 186 -14.46 -2.05 -7.19
CA GLN A 186 -15.83 -2.40 -6.79
C GLN A 186 -16.82 -2.39 -7.96
N LEU A 187 -16.76 -1.36 -8.81
CA LEU A 187 -17.63 -1.24 -9.99
C LEU A 187 -17.41 -2.40 -10.94
N LEU A 188 -16.14 -2.74 -11.21
CA LEU A 188 -15.79 -3.84 -12.10
C LEU A 188 -16.17 -5.20 -11.48
N GLY A 189 -15.92 -5.38 -10.18
CA GLY A 189 -16.35 -6.57 -9.44
C GLY A 189 -17.85 -6.80 -9.54
N ALA A 190 -18.66 -5.77 -9.26
CA ALA A 190 -20.11 -5.85 -9.38
C ALA A 190 -20.57 -6.15 -10.82
N ALA A 191 -19.94 -5.52 -11.83
CA ALA A 191 -20.27 -5.78 -13.23
C ALA A 191 -19.97 -7.22 -13.66
N LEU A 192 -18.93 -7.84 -13.10
CA LEU A 192 -18.52 -9.20 -13.43
C LEU A 192 -19.06 -10.26 -12.45
N SER A 193 -19.89 -9.86 -11.48
CA SER A 193 -20.35 -10.73 -10.38
C SER A 193 -19.22 -11.34 -9.55
N LEU A 194 -18.17 -10.55 -9.32
CA LEU A 194 -16.96 -10.84 -8.54
C LEU A 194 -16.89 -9.94 -7.29
N ASP A 195 -18.02 -9.71 -6.63
CA ASP A 195 -18.10 -8.83 -5.45
C ASP A 195 -17.17 -9.31 -4.30
N ALA A 196 -17.07 -10.63 -4.10
CA ALA A 196 -16.25 -11.21 -3.03
C ALA A 196 -14.75 -11.00 -3.29
N GLU A 197 -14.31 -11.20 -4.52
CA GLU A 197 -12.95 -10.98 -4.98
C GLU A 197 -12.59 -9.50 -4.89
N ALA A 198 -13.51 -8.61 -5.29
CA ALA A 198 -13.35 -7.16 -5.17
C ALA A 198 -13.15 -6.73 -3.71
N ASP A 199 -14.06 -7.17 -2.83
CA ASP A 199 -13.99 -6.87 -1.39
C ASP A 199 -12.69 -7.38 -0.78
N GLN A 200 -12.26 -8.59 -1.14
CA GLN A 200 -11.00 -9.18 -0.69
C GLN A 200 -9.78 -8.39 -1.17
N ALA A 201 -9.70 -8.06 -2.46
CA ALA A 201 -8.59 -7.29 -3.03
C ALA A 201 -8.49 -5.90 -2.38
N ILE A 202 -9.62 -5.23 -2.18
CA ILE A 202 -9.68 -3.94 -1.50
C ILE A 202 -9.19 -4.04 -0.05
N LEU A 203 -9.60 -5.06 0.70
CA LEU A 203 -9.16 -5.28 2.07
C LEU A 203 -7.64 -5.51 2.16
N VAL A 204 -7.08 -6.30 1.25
CA VAL A 204 -5.62 -6.54 1.18
C VAL A 204 -4.85 -5.25 0.87
N ALA A 205 -5.33 -4.46 -0.09
CA ALA A 205 -4.73 -3.16 -0.40
C ALA A 205 -4.78 -2.19 0.79
N GLN A 206 -5.91 -2.12 1.49
CA GLN A 206 -6.05 -1.29 2.69
C GLN A 206 -5.13 -1.75 3.83
N ALA A 207 -4.98 -3.06 4.04
CA ALA A 207 -4.05 -3.60 5.02
C ALA A 207 -2.59 -3.25 4.66
N SER A 208 -2.23 -3.33 3.38
CA SER A 208 -0.89 -2.97 2.89
C SER A 208 -0.57 -1.49 3.13
N ILE A 209 -1.54 -0.60 2.88
CA ILE A 209 -1.39 0.84 3.21
C ILE A 209 -1.15 1.01 4.71
N PHE A 210 -1.93 0.34 5.56
CA PHE A 210 -1.77 0.42 7.02
C PHE A 210 -0.41 -0.08 7.49
N ASP A 211 0.05 -1.22 6.96
CA ASP A 211 1.35 -1.80 7.30
C ASP A 211 2.51 -0.89 6.87
N ALA A 212 2.39 -0.23 5.72
CA ALA A 212 3.40 0.70 5.22
C ALA A 212 3.50 1.98 6.05
N ILE A 213 2.39 2.53 6.56
CA ILE A 213 2.42 3.76 7.38
C ILE A 213 2.70 3.51 8.86
N ARG A 214 2.45 2.29 9.37
CA ARG A 214 2.70 1.91 10.77
C ARG A 214 4.11 2.27 11.28
N PRO A 215 5.21 2.05 10.54
CA PRO A 215 6.55 2.44 10.97
C PRO A 215 6.86 3.93 10.80
N HIS A 216 5.92 4.75 10.30
CA HIS A 216 6.14 6.17 9.99
C HIS A 216 5.05 7.06 10.63
N PRO A 217 4.97 7.13 11.97
CA PRO A 217 3.93 7.87 12.67
C PRO A 217 3.94 9.37 12.36
N ALA A 218 5.09 9.92 11.95
CA ALA A 218 5.25 11.32 11.58
C ALA A 218 4.41 11.72 10.35
N LEU A 219 4.07 10.78 9.45
CA LEU A 219 3.21 11.07 8.29
C LEU A 219 1.83 11.60 8.69
N LYS A 220 1.33 11.18 9.86
CA LYS A 220 -0.03 11.53 10.28
C LYS A 220 -0.11 13.01 10.66
N GLY A 221 -0.85 13.77 9.86
CA GLY A 221 -1.08 15.19 10.08
C GLY A 221 -0.10 16.10 9.35
N SER A 222 1.00 15.57 8.81
CA SER A 222 1.94 16.35 8.02
C SER A 222 1.30 16.84 6.74
N SER A 223 1.53 18.11 6.45
CA SER A 223 1.02 18.81 5.30
C SER A 223 1.78 18.41 4.02
N PHE A 224 1.11 18.41 2.87
CA PHE A 224 1.76 18.15 1.59
C PHE A 224 1.25 19.03 0.46
N ALA A 225 2.09 19.19 -0.56
CA ALA A 225 1.70 19.68 -1.87
C ALA A 225 2.32 18.81 -2.97
N TRP A 226 1.62 18.66 -4.11
CA TRP A 226 2.09 17.91 -5.26
C TRP A 226 2.18 18.84 -6.47
N VAL A 227 3.40 19.09 -6.94
CA VAL A 227 3.66 19.92 -8.11
C VAL A 227 4.33 19.13 -9.22
N LYS A 228 4.13 19.56 -10.45
CA LYS A 228 4.89 19.09 -11.61
C LYS A 228 5.42 20.27 -12.39
N ALA A 229 6.64 20.17 -12.90
CA ALA A 229 6.99 20.88 -14.11
C ALA A 229 6.38 20.10 -15.29
N ASP A 230 5.95 20.76 -16.36
CA ASP A 230 5.58 20.10 -17.63
C ASP A 230 6.69 20.21 -18.69
N SER A 231 6.44 19.72 -19.91
CA SER A 231 7.44 19.74 -20.99
C SER A 231 7.80 21.15 -21.48
N GLU A 232 6.99 22.15 -21.15
CA GLU A 232 7.23 23.56 -21.46
C GLU A 232 7.88 24.30 -20.27
N ASN A 233 8.24 23.55 -19.21
CA ASN A 233 8.74 24.05 -17.92
C ASN A 233 7.72 24.94 -17.17
N GLU A 234 6.43 24.85 -17.49
CA GLU A 234 5.42 25.45 -16.63
C GLU A 234 5.24 24.58 -15.38
N ILE A 235 5.21 25.21 -14.21
CA ILE A 235 5.00 24.52 -12.95
C ILE A 235 3.50 24.54 -12.65
N LYS A 236 2.94 23.40 -12.27
CA LYS A 236 1.52 23.22 -11.94
C LYS A 236 1.39 22.52 -10.60
N VAL A 237 0.37 22.88 -9.83
CA VAL A 237 0.00 22.24 -8.55
C VAL A 237 -1.26 21.40 -8.75
N ALA A 238 -1.28 20.20 -8.18
CA ALA A 238 -2.43 19.32 -8.22
C ALA A 238 -3.43 19.67 -7.11
N SER A 239 -4.73 19.63 -7.41
CA SER A 239 -5.75 19.82 -6.38
C SER A 239 -5.80 18.69 -5.35
N SER A 240 -6.45 18.97 -4.22
CA SER A 240 -6.75 17.96 -3.20
C SER A 240 -7.61 16.81 -3.74
N SER A 241 -8.32 17.04 -4.84
CA SER A 241 -9.15 16.06 -5.53
C SER A 241 -8.36 15.15 -6.48
N HIS A 242 -7.09 15.47 -6.82
CA HIS A 242 -6.27 14.63 -7.69
C HIS A 242 -6.11 13.21 -7.12
N ALA A 243 -6.03 12.17 -7.96
CA ALA A 243 -5.91 10.78 -7.52
C ALA A 243 -4.70 10.57 -6.57
N SER A 244 -3.54 11.12 -6.95
CA SER A 244 -2.31 11.16 -6.12
C SER A 244 -2.55 11.86 -4.78
N SER A 245 -3.21 13.03 -4.77
CA SER A 245 -3.53 13.75 -3.52
C SER A 245 -4.50 12.97 -2.62
N ARG A 246 -5.46 12.24 -3.20
CA ARG A 246 -6.34 11.34 -2.43
C ARG A 246 -5.56 10.17 -1.83
N PHE A 247 -4.61 9.60 -2.57
CA PHE A 247 -3.72 8.55 -2.05
C PHE A 247 -2.81 9.06 -0.93
N LEU A 248 -2.17 10.22 -1.10
CA LEU A 248 -1.34 10.85 -0.06
C LEU A 248 -2.14 11.09 1.23
N LYS A 249 -3.42 11.50 1.13
CA LYS A 249 -4.34 11.57 2.27
C LYS A 249 -4.63 10.21 2.92
N GLN A 250 -4.65 9.11 2.15
CA GLN A 250 -4.77 7.75 2.70
C GLN A 250 -3.55 7.35 3.54
N LEU A 251 -2.38 7.94 3.28
CA LEU A 251 -1.18 7.76 4.10
C LEU A 251 -1.23 8.54 5.43
N GLY A 252 -2.24 9.39 5.63
CA GLY A 252 -2.40 10.24 6.82
C GLY A 252 -1.93 11.68 6.66
N LEU A 253 -1.40 12.04 5.49
CA LEU A 253 -1.00 13.42 5.16
C LEU A 253 -2.22 14.33 4.99
N VAL A 254 -2.02 15.63 5.16
CA VAL A 254 -3.05 16.66 5.10
C VAL A 254 -2.80 17.59 3.92
N TYR A 255 -3.82 17.81 3.09
CA TYR A 255 -3.75 18.85 2.07
C TYR A 255 -4.16 20.19 2.71
N PRO A 256 -3.32 21.25 2.70
CA PRO A 256 -3.62 22.51 3.36
C PRO A 256 -4.92 23.15 2.84
N SER A 257 -5.77 23.65 3.74
CA SER A 257 -7.07 24.24 3.35
C SER A 257 -6.92 25.55 2.58
N ASP A 258 -5.92 26.36 2.93
CA ASP A 258 -5.64 27.62 2.23
C ASP A 258 -5.08 27.40 0.83
N LEU A 259 -4.36 26.30 0.60
CA LEU A 259 -4.02 25.84 -0.74
C LEU A 259 -5.24 25.30 -1.50
N ASP A 260 -6.13 24.56 -0.83
CA ASP A 260 -7.35 23.98 -1.43
C ASP A 260 -8.32 25.07 -1.90
N ASP A 261 -8.50 26.13 -1.10
CA ASP A 261 -9.36 27.27 -1.42
C ASP A 261 -8.94 28.00 -2.71
N GLU A 262 -7.63 28.05 -2.99
CA GLU A 262 -7.06 28.73 -4.16
C GLU A 262 -7.00 27.82 -5.40
N VAL A 263 -6.68 26.54 -5.24
CA VAL A 263 -6.58 25.58 -6.35
C VAL A 263 -7.96 25.10 -6.80
N GLY A 264 -8.90 24.93 -5.88
CA GLY A 264 -10.25 24.47 -6.16
C GLY A 264 -10.30 23.06 -6.77
N ASN A 265 -11.25 22.85 -7.69
CA ASN A 265 -11.57 21.52 -8.24
C ASN A 265 -10.86 21.17 -9.55
N GLU A 266 -9.99 22.05 -10.07
CA GLU A 266 -9.22 21.74 -11.28
C GLU A 266 -8.16 20.67 -10.99
N ARG A 267 -7.91 19.77 -11.95
CA ARG A 267 -6.96 18.65 -11.72
C ARG A 267 -5.52 19.15 -11.53
N TRP A 268 -5.14 20.16 -12.31
CA TRP A 268 -3.84 20.84 -12.29
C TRP A 268 -4.05 22.32 -12.53
N VAL A 269 -3.48 23.17 -11.68
CA VAL A 269 -3.56 24.63 -11.80
C VAL A 269 -2.14 25.18 -11.97
N PRO A 270 -1.90 26.18 -12.85
CA PRO A 270 -0.61 26.85 -12.94
C PRO A 270 -0.15 27.39 -11.58
N LEU A 271 1.09 27.09 -11.19
CA LEU A 271 1.69 27.62 -9.97
C LEU A 271 2.01 29.11 -10.20
N THR A 272 1.24 29.98 -9.56
CA THR A 272 1.48 31.42 -9.53
C THR A 272 2.29 31.80 -8.30
N ASP A 273 2.85 33.01 -8.26
CA ASP A 273 3.56 33.52 -7.08
C ASP A 273 2.68 33.43 -5.81
N GLN A 274 1.38 33.76 -5.93
CA GLN A 274 0.43 33.68 -4.82
C GLN A 274 0.22 32.25 -4.31
N LEU A 275 0.19 31.25 -5.21
CA LEU A 275 0.09 29.84 -4.82
C LEU A 275 1.41 29.31 -4.27
N SER A 276 2.56 29.84 -4.72
CA SER A 276 3.86 29.46 -4.20
C SER A 276 4.02 29.81 -2.72
N ASP A 277 3.50 30.97 -2.29
CA ASP A 277 3.44 31.37 -0.88
C ASP A 277 2.63 30.39 -0.01
N ARG A 278 1.83 29.50 -0.62
CA ARG A 278 1.02 28.46 0.04
C ARG A 278 1.69 27.08 0.06
N LEU A 279 2.88 26.95 -0.53
CA LEU A 279 3.68 25.73 -0.49
C LEU A 279 4.58 25.66 0.75
N ASP A 280 4.14 26.21 1.88
CA ASP A 280 4.78 25.99 3.18
C ASP A 280 4.23 24.69 3.78
N VAL A 281 4.76 23.57 3.29
CA VAL A 281 4.27 22.22 3.61
C VAL A 281 5.39 21.33 4.11
N ASP A 282 5.07 20.33 4.93
CA ASP A 282 6.05 19.38 5.45
C ASP A 282 6.58 18.44 4.35
N VAL A 283 5.84 18.27 3.25
CA VAL A 283 6.23 17.45 2.10
C VAL A 283 5.87 18.14 0.79
N LEU A 284 6.88 18.64 0.08
CA LEU A 284 6.72 19.11 -1.28
C LEU A 284 7.14 18.02 -2.26
N LEU A 285 6.16 17.33 -2.85
CA LEU A 285 6.44 16.39 -3.91
C LEU A 285 6.59 17.15 -5.25
N VAL A 286 7.66 16.86 -6.00
CA VAL A 286 7.96 17.54 -7.29
C VAL A 286 8.20 16.53 -8.40
N GLU A 287 7.31 16.52 -9.41
CA GLU A 287 7.53 15.78 -10.65
C GLU A 287 8.34 16.61 -11.65
N ALA A 288 9.50 16.09 -12.07
CA ALA A 288 10.36 16.75 -13.06
C ALA A 288 11.33 15.76 -13.73
N ASP A 289 11.91 16.17 -14.86
CA ASP A 289 13.14 15.52 -15.34
C ASP A 289 14.27 15.78 -14.34
N SER A 290 15.12 14.79 -14.06
CA SER A 290 16.22 14.94 -13.09
C SER A 290 17.19 16.06 -13.46
N SER A 291 17.30 16.40 -14.75
CA SER A 291 18.13 17.53 -15.22
C SER A 291 17.55 18.90 -14.88
N LEU A 292 16.31 18.99 -14.39
CA LEU A 292 15.63 20.25 -14.08
C LEU A 292 15.62 20.57 -12.58
N GLU A 293 16.12 19.69 -11.71
CA GLU A 293 16.04 19.88 -10.25
C GLU A 293 16.69 21.19 -9.80
N GLU A 294 17.95 21.43 -10.18
CA GLU A 294 18.67 22.68 -9.84
C GLU A 294 17.95 23.90 -10.42
N VAL A 295 17.45 23.81 -11.66
CA VAL A 295 16.74 24.90 -12.34
C VAL A 295 15.42 25.25 -11.63
N LEU A 296 14.70 24.24 -11.15
CA LEU A 296 13.43 24.41 -10.45
C LEU A 296 13.62 25.00 -9.06
N VAL A 297 14.64 24.55 -8.33
CA VAL A 297 15.03 25.09 -7.01
C VAL A 297 15.53 26.53 -7.13
N GLU A 298 16.15 26.92 -8.25
CA GLU A 298 16.56 28.31 -8.50
C GLU A 298 15.46 29.17 -9.13
N SER A 299 14.31 28.59 -9.48
CA SER A 299 13.24 29.32 -10.17
C SER A 299 12.57 30.33 -9.23
N SER A 300 12.13 31.47 -9.78
CA SER A 300 11.45 32.50 -8.97
C SER A 300 10.13 32.04 -8.37
N VAL A 301 9.46 31.07 -9.03
CA VAL A 301 8.16 30.57 -8.61
C VAL A 301 8.34 29.48 -7.56
N LEU A 302 9.03 28.37 -7.85
CA LEU A 302 9.14 27.26 -6.90
C LEU A 302 10.26 27.48 -5.87
N GLY A 303 11.38 28.05 -6.29
CA GLY A 303 12.56 28.26 -5.44
C GLY A 303 12.35 29.22 -4.28
N GLY A 304 11.36 30.11 -4.39
CA GLY A 304 10.96 31.01 -3.29
C GLY A 304 10.06 30.37 -2.23
N SER A 305 9.63 29.11 -2.41
CA SER A 305 8.75 28.45 -1.44
C SER A 305 9.50 28.01 -0.18
N PRO A 306 8.89 28.13 1.02
CA PRO A 306 9.54 27.75 2.28
C PRO A 306 9.99 26.29 2.34
N SER A 307 9.24 25.35 1.75
CA SER A 307 9.62 23.93 1.71
C SER A 307 10.90 23.69 0.90
N VAL A 308 11.15 24.47 -0.16
CA VAL A 308 12.41 24.36 -0.92
C VAL A 308 13.60 24.85 -0.09
N GLU A 309 13.43 25.94 0.67
CA GLU A 309 14.48 26.43 1.58
C GLU A 309 14.82 25.42 2.69
N ARG A 310 13.81 24.70 3.21
CA ARG A 310 13.99 23.64 4.21
C ARG A 310 14.44 22.29 3.63
N GLN A 311 14.57 22.20 2.30
CA GLN A 311 14.91 20.97 1.57
C GLN A 311 13.88 19.83 1.79
N GLU A 312 12.61 20.19 2.02
CA GLU A 312 11.51 19.26 2.26
C GLU A 312 10.91 18.74 0.95
N ILE A 313 11.78 18.29 0.03
CA ILE A 313 11.41 17.94 -1.33
C ILE A 313 11.51 16.44 -1.55
N VAL A 314 10.42 15.85 -2.05
CA VAL A 314 10.42 14.48 -2.59
C VAL A 314 10.38 14.55 -4.11
N TRP A 315 11.50 14.23 -4.74
CA TRP A 315 11.59 14.21 -6.20
C TRP A 315 10.97 12.94 -6.79
N VAL A 316 10.11 13.14 -7.79
CA VAL A 316 9.51 12.09 -8.61
C VAL A 316 9.96 12.29 -10.05
N HIS A 317 10.94 11.50 -10.48
CA HIS A 317 11.53 11.69 -11.80
C HIS A 317 10.64 11.15 -12.92
N ARG A 318 10.51 11.89 -14.01
CA ARG A 318 9.79 11.45 -15.20
C ARG A 318 10.38 10.17 -15.79
N GLY A 319 9.51 9.33 -16.38
CA GLY A 319 9.90 8.08 -17.03
C GLY A 319 10.31 6.99 -16.03
N THR A 320 9.98 7.15 -14.76
CA THR A 320 10.18 6.12 -13.72
C THR A 320 8.88 5.41 -13.39
N THR A 321 8.99 4.17 -12.93
CA THR A 321 7.84 3.39 -12.44
C THR A 321 7.13 4.09 -11.27
N LEU A 322 7.86 4.82 -10.42
CA LEU A 322 7.27 5.63 -9.35
C LEU A 322 6.38 6.75 -9.91
N GLN A 323 6.85 7.49 -10.93
CA GLN A 323 6.06 8.53 -11.59
C GLN A 323 4.82 7.95 -12.27
N ALA A 324 4.97 6.79 -12.92
CA ALA A 324 3.86 6.03 -13.49
C ALA A 324 2.82 5.68 -12.43
N ALA A 325 3.24 5.06 -11.33
CA ALA A 325 2.37 4.62 -10.25
C ALA A 325 1.65 5.81 -9.58
N LEU A 326 2.36 6.93 -9.36
CA LEU A 326 1.83 8.08 -8.64
C LEU A 326 0.80 8.87 -9.47
N ASN A 327 0.97 8.95 -10.79
CA ASN A 327 0.00 9.63 -11.65
C ASN A 327 -1.29 8.83 -11.88
N THR A 328 -1.24 7.52 -11.69
CA THR A 328 -2.29 6.59 -12.08
C THR A 328 -3.09 6.09 -10.90
N VAL A 329 -2.40 5.70 -9.81
CA VAL A 329 -2.98 5.21 -8.55
C VAL A 329 -4.05 4.16 -8.81
N THR A 330 -3.63 2.99 -9.26
CA THR A 330 -4.46 1.79 -9.41
C THR A 330 -4.25 0.87 -8.21
N ILE A 331 -5.08 -0.17 -8.07
CA ILE A 331 -4.92 -1.14 -6.97
C ILE A 331 -3.56 -1.85 -7.02
N LEU A 332 -3.02 -2.14 -8.21
CA LEU A 332 -1.72 -2.80 -8.35
C LEU A 332 -0.55 -1.84 -8.22
N SER A 333 -0.70 -0.57 -8.66
CA SER A 333 0.38 0.41 -8.54
C SER A 333 0.62 0.85 -7.09
N LEU A 334 -0.32 0.57 -6.16
CA LEU A 334 -0.13 0.79 -4.73
C LEU A 334 1.14 0.12 -4.20
N GLU A 335 1.48 -1.10 -4.66
CA GLU A 335 2.70 -1.79 -4.20
C GLU A 335 3.94 -0.91 -4.41
N VAL A 336 4.10 -0.34 -5.61
CA VAL A 336 5.21 0.57 -5.93
C VAL A 336 5.16 1.83 -5.08
N LEU A 337 3.98 2.41 -4.88
CA LEU A 337 3.84 3.61 -4.05
C LEU A 337 4.20 3.34 -2.59
N LEU A 338 3.81 2.19 -2.05
CA LEU A 338 4.12 1.82 -0.67
C LEU A 338 5.61 1.46 -0.50
N GLU A 339 6.23 0.81 -1.48
CA GLU A 339 7.64 0.43 -1.44
C GLU A 339 8.59 1.61 -1.68
N GLU A 340 8.26 2.51 -2.60
CA GLU A 340 9.18 3.57 -3.05
C GLU A 340 8.81 4.95 -2.52
N LEU A 341 7.52 5.32 -2.51
CA LEU A 341 7.12 6.68 -2.16
C LEU A 341 7.07 6.88 -0.64
N VAL A 342 6.50 5.93 0.11
CA VAL A 342 6.34 6.06 1.57
C VAL A 342 7.68 6.28 2.28
N PRO A 343 8.76 5.53 1.98
CA PRO A 343 10.07 5.80 2.58
C PRO A 343 10.62 7.18 2.23
N LYS A 344 10.49 7.62 0.96
CA LYS A 344 10.97 8.95 0.52
C LYS A 344 10.25 10.09 1.22
N ILE A 345 8.92 9.99 1.35
CA ILE A 345 8.13 10.96 2.10
C ILE A 345 8.55 10.94 3.56
N SER A 346 8.72 9.74 4.13
CA SER A 346 9.12 9.61 5.53
C SER A 346 10.45 10.30 5.76
N GLU A 347 11.49 10.08 4.95
CA GLU A 347 12.79 10.76 5.11
C GLU A 347 12.69 12.28 5.27
N VAL A 348 11.76 12.92 4.56
CA VAL A 348 11.51 14.36 4.61
C VAL A 348 10.69 14.77 5.84
N VAL A 349 9.65 13.99 6.18
CA VAL A 349 8.76 14.26 7.32
C VAL A 349 9.40 13.87 8.66
N THR A 350 10.41 13.01 8.63
CA THR A 350 11.14 12.53 9.80
C THR A 350 12.12 13.58 10.28
N VAL A 351 11.51 14.67 10.76
CA VAL A 351 12.01 15.66 11.70
C VAL A 351 13.43 16.16 11.42
N VAL A 352 13.51 17.35 10.82
CA VAL A 352 14.68 18.22 10.98
C VAL A 352 14.73 18.61 12.45
N LEU A 353 15.41 17.80 13.25
CA LEU A 353 15.59 18.04 14.66
C LEU A 353 16.70 19.06 14.84
N ASP A 354 16.38 20.18 15.49
CA ASP A 354 17.41 21.03 16.04
C ASP A 354 18.39 20.16 16.86
N PRO A 355 19.70 20.45 16.80
CA PRO A 355 20.67 19.69 17.59
C PRO A 355 20.26 19.74 19.07
N PRO A 356 20.11 18.58 19.74
CA PRO A 356 19.55 18.53 21.07
C PRO A 356 20.40 19.33 22.05
N SER A 357 19.73 20.06 22.92
CA SER A 357 20.34 20.74 24.05
C SER A 357 21.02 19.73 25.00
N ALA A 358 21.88 20.23 25.88
CA ALA A 358 22.55 19.38 26.86
C ALA A 358 21.57 18.63 27.78
N GLU A 359 20.41 19.23 28.05
CA GLU A 359 19.37 18.60 28.88
C GLU A 359 18.60 17.52 28.11
N GLU A 360 18.27 17.78 26.84
CA GLU A 360 17.66 16.81 25.94
C GLU A 360 18.57 15.60 25.73
N LEU A 361 19.89 15.80 25.58
CA LEU A 361 20.86 14.71 25.51
C LEU A 361 20.86 13.83 26.77
N LEU A 362 20.67 14.40 27.96
CA LEU A 362 20.57 13.62 29.20
C LEU A 362 19.27 12.81 29.26
N ALA A 363 18.15 13.37 28.79
CA ALA A 363 16.88 12.67 28.69
C ALA A 363 16.93 11.52 27.68
N MET A 364 17.51 11.78 26.51
CA MET A 364 17.76 10.78 25.45
C MET A 364 18.69 9.66 25.95
N GLU A 365 19.73 9.99 26.70
CA GLU A 365 20.65 8.99 27.25
C GLU A 365 19.96 8.12 28.31
N ALA A 366 19.18 8.71 29.22
CA ALA A 366 18.39 7.95 30.19
C ALA A 366 17.43 6.96 29.49
N PHE A 367 16.74 7.42 28.43
CA PHE A 367 15.91 6.58 27.58
C PHE A 367 16.71 5.42 26.97
N ARG A 368 17.82 5.73 26.29
CA ARG A 368 18.67 4.75 25.60
C ARG A 368 19.19 3.68 26.57
N LEU A 369 19.62 4.10 27.76
CA LEU A 369 20.13 3.21 28.79
C LEU A 369 19.04 2.23 29.23
N VAL A 370 17.86 2.74 29.63
CA VAL A 370 16.78 1.90 30.17
C VAL A 370 16.26 0.91 29.13
N TYR A 371 15.98 1.34 27.90
CA TYR A 371 15.34 0.49 26.91
C TYR A 371 16.31 -0.38 26.10
N GLY A 372 17.59 0.00 25.99
CA GLY A 372 18.57 -0.83 25.26
C GLY A 372 18.75 -2.20 25.90
N SER A 373 18.53 -3.28 25.15
CA SER A 373 18.65 -4.65 25.67
C SER A 373 20.09 -5.02 26.07
N GLU A 374 21.09 -4.40 25.47
CA GLU A 374 22.49 -4.73 25.76
C GLU A 374 23.06 -3.96 26.96
N THR A 375 22.43 -2.85 27.35
CA THR A 375 22.85 -2.00 28.48
C THR A 375 22.91 -2.79 29.79
N SER A 376 23.96 -2.57 30.58
CA SER A 376 24.14 -3.26 31.86
C SER A 376 23.15 -2.77 32.92
N TRP A 377 22.76 -3.65 33.85
CA TRP A 377 21.82 -3.28 34.91
C TRP A 377 22.28 -2.08 35.75
N SER A 378 23.59 -1.98 36.03
CA SER A 378 24.16 -0.87 36.80
C SER A 378 24.01 0.49 36.13
N GLU A 379 23.93 0.51 34.80
CA GLU A 379 23.70 1.74 34.03
C GLU A 379 22.20 2.06 33.91
N LYS A 380 21.33 1.03 33.91
CA LYS A 380 19.87 1.20 33.88
C LYS A 380 19.28 1.67 35.21
N GLU A 381 19.73 1.07 36.31
CA GLU A 381 19.14 1.22 37.64
C GLU A 381 18.93 2.68 38.09
N PRO A 382 19.86 3.63 37.85
CA PRO A 382 19.65 5.03 38.22
C PRO A 382 18.52 5.74 37.46
N HIS A 383 18.20 5.24 36.25
CA HIS A 383 17.28 5.86 35.30
C HIS A 383 15.92 5.13 35.25
N LEU A 384 15.68 4.16 36.12
CA LEU A 384 14.44 3.39 36.15
C LEU A 384 13.78 3.53 37.52
N GLU A 385 12.53 4.00 37.55
CA GLU A 385 11.75 4.05 38.78
C GLU A 385 11.48 2.64 39.31
N ASN A 386 11.54 2.45 40.62
CA ASN A 386 11.37 1.14 41.28
C ASN A 386 12.27 0.03 40.73
N ALA A 387 13.43 0.37 40.15
CA ALA A 387 14.33 -0.54 39.42
C ALA A 387 14.55 -1.90 40.11
N SER A 388 14.77 -1.91 41.43
CA SER A 388 15.00 -3.16 42.18
C SER A 388 13.92 -4.24 41.97
N GLN A 389 12.67 -3.85 41.74
CA GLN A 389 11.54 -4.77 41.48
C GLN A 389 11.53 -5.27 40.03
N LEU A 390 12.11 -4.51 39.10
CA LEU A 390 12.09 -4.75 37.65
C LEU A 390 13.29 -5.54 37.14
N ARG A 391 14.26 -5.88 38.01
CA ARG A 391 15.49 -6.55 37.63
C ARG A 391 15.27 -7.89 36.93
N ALA A 392 14.32 -8.70 37.43
CA ALA A 392 14.01 -10.00 36.84
C ALA A 392 13.33 -9.85 35.46
N ALA A 393 12.41 -8.90 35.32
CA ALA A 393 11.74 -8.60 34.06
C ALA A 393 12.73 -8.09 33.00
N ASN A 394 13.65 -7.20 33.38
CA ASN A 394 14.72 -6.76 32.50
C ASN A 394 15.63 -7.92 32.08
N GLU A 395 15.98 -8.84 32.97
CA GLU A 395 16.79 -10.00 32.57
C GLU A 395 16.08 -10.89 31.54
N ALA A 396 14.77 -11.13 31.70
CA ALA A 396 13.97 -11.86 30.71
C ALA A 396 13.94 -11.12 29.35
N TYR A 397 13.76 -9.80 29.38
CA TYR A 397 13.84 -8.96 28.18
C TYR A 397 15.18 -9.10 27.45
N ARG A 398 16.29 -9.03 28.19
CA ARG A 398 17.64 -9.17 27.62
C ARG A 398 17.84 -10.55 27.01
N GLN A 399 17.36 -11.60 27.65
CA GLN A 399 17.46 -12.97 27.13
C GLN A 399 16.62 -13.16 25.86
N GLY A 400 15.40 -12.62 25.81
CA GLY A 400 14.56 -12.67 24.62
C GLY A 400 15.12 -11.88 23.42
N ALA A 401 15.97 -10.90 23.66
CA ALA A 401 16.61 -10.10 22.62
C ALA A 401 17.84 -10.77 21.97
N VAL A 402 18.39 -11.83 22.57
CA VAL A 402 19.63 -12.49 22.09
C VAL A 402 19.48 -13.04 20.68
N ASP A 403 18.33 -13.62 20.36
CA ASP A 403 18.08 -14.24 19.05
C ASP A 403 18.01 -13.22 17.89
N ASN A 404 17.93 -11.92 18.21
CA ASN A 404 17.85 -10.82 17.24
C ASN A 404 19.12 -9.94 17.22
N ASP A 405 20.27 -10.45 17.70
CA ASP A 405 21.51 -9.68 17.88
C ASP A 405 21.33 -8.43 18.75
N GLY A 406 20.37 -8.47 19.67
CA GLY A 406 20.01 -7.35 20.52
C GLY A 406 18.98 -6.39 19.89
N ILE A 407 18.21 -5.76 20.77
CA ILE A 407 17.29 -4.66 20.46
C ILE A 407 17.94 -3.36 20.92
N THR A 408 18.15 -2.44 19.97
CA THR A 408 18.71 -1.11 20.22
C THR A 408 17.67 -0.05 19.89
N LEU A 409 17.40 0.86 20.83
CA LEU A 409 16.56 2.03 20.60
C LEU A 409 17.49 3.23 20.49
N ARG A 410 17.51 3.90 19.34
CA ARG A 410 18.38 5.05 19.06
C ARG A 410 17.54 6.33 19.09
N PRO A 411 17.63 7.14 20.15
CA PRO A 411 16.94 8.42 20.20
C PRO A 411 17.53 9.38 19.16
N LYS A 412 16.65 10.05 18.40
CA LYS A 412 16.97 11.07 17.41
C LYS A 412 16.83 12.47 17.99
N ALA A 413 15.84 12.69 18.85
CA ALA A 413 15.65 13.94 19.59
C ALA A 413 14.84 13.77 20.87
N ALA A 414 14.74 14.87 21.61
CA ALA A 414 13.83 15.04 22.70
C ALA A 414 13.18 16.43 22.66
N GLU A 415 11.92 16.52 23.07
CA GLU A 415 11.24 17.78 23.38
C GLU A 415 10.94 17.83 24.88
N ILE A 416 11.56 18.77 25.60
CA ILE A 416 11.33 18.94 27.04
C ILE A 416 10.13 19.85 27.29
N SER A 417 9.19 19.37 28.11
CA SER A 417 8.10 20.14 28.69
C SER A 417 8.06 19.95 30.20
N ASN A 418 8.58 20.96 30.93
CA ASN A 418 8.76 20.92 32.39
C ASN A 418 9.53 19.67 32.82
N ASP A 419 8.92 18.82 33.65
CA ASP A 419 9.53 17.61 34.20
C ASP A 419 9.31 16.37 33.31
N SER A 420 9.00 16.55 32.03
CA SER A 420 8.82 15.47 31.07
C SER A 420 9.55 15.76 29.76
N ALA A 421 10.06 14.73 29.11
CA ALA A 421 10.69 14.83 27.79
C ALA A 421 10.09 13.77 26.87
N LYS A 422 9.56 14.21 25.72
CA LYS A 422 9.11 13.32 24.65
C LYS A 422 10.32 12.98 23.79
N ILE A 423 10.74 11.72 23.78
CA ILE A 423 11.88 11.21 23.02
C ILE A 423 11.38 10.66 21.69
N ILE A 424 11.92 11.13 20.57
CA ILE A 424 11.72 10.54 19.23
C ILE A 424 12.87 9.56 18.99
N TYR A 425 12.59 8.33 18.57
CA TYR A 425 13.61 7.28 18.45
C TYR A 425 13.28 6.26 17.36
N ASP A 426 14.33 5.60 16.89
CA ASP A 426 14.26 4.47 15.97
C ASP A 426 14.60 3.17 16.72
N VAL A 427 14.01 2.06 16.29
CA VAL A 427 14.27 0.71 16.82
C VAL A 427 15.08 -0.07 15.80
N TYR A 428 16.16 -0.69 16.26
CA TYR A 428 17.06 -1.50 15.45
C TYR A 428 17.08 -2.94 15.98
N PHE A 429 17.04 -3.89 15.05
CA PHE A 429 17.43 -5.27 15.27
C PHE A 429 18.76 -5.49 14.52
N GLY A 430 19.86 -5.66 15.25
CA GLY A 430 21.20 -5.54 14.69
C GLY A 430 21.49 -4.15 14.10
N ASP A 431 21.97 -4.12 12.85
CA ASP A 431 22.34 -2.87 12.15
C ASP A 431 21.18 -2.23 11.35
N SER A 432 20.05 -2.91 11.22
CA SER A 432 18.91 -2.46 10.41
C SER A 432 17.82 -1.81 11.27
N ALA A 433 17.38 -0.61 10.87
CA ALA A 433 16.22 0.03 11.48
C ALA A 433 14.95 -0.74 11.10
N ALA A 434 14.16 -1.12 12.09
CA ALA A 434 12.92 -1.87 11.92
C ALA A 434 11.68 -0.99 12.09
N TYR A 435 11.77 0.03 12.94
CA TYR A 435 10.73 1.03 13.14
C TYR A 435 11.42 2.38 13.32
N THR A 436 10.87 3.45 12.72
CA THR A 436 11.45 4.79 12.85
C THR A 436 10.45 5.76 13.48
N ASP A 437 10.97 6.83 14.08
CA ASP A 437 10.18 7.98 14.55
C ASP A 437 9.11 7.67 15.58
N LEU A 438 9.31 6.60 16.32
CA LEU A 438 8.47 6.28 17.48
C LEU A 438 8.71 7.32 18.57
N ASP A 439 7.72 7.52 19.42
CA ASP A 439 7.83 8.41 20.56
C ASP A 439 7.55 7.72 21.89
N ARG A 440 8.27 8.14 22.94
CA ARG A 440 8.05 7.74 24.34
C ARG A 440 8.45 8.86 25.27
N THR A 441 7.81 8.92 26.43
CA THR A 441 8.12 9.95 27.43
C THR A 441 9.10 9.42 28.49
N VAL A 442 10.03 10.27 28.90
CA VAL A 442 10.82 10.12 30.13
C VAL A 442 10.57 11.31 31.06
N TYR A 443 10.82 11.14 32.35
CA TYR A 443 10.42 12.11 33.38
C TYR A 443 11.59 12.53 34.25
N LEU A 444 11.66 13.80 34.61
CA LEU A 444 12.66 14.32 35.53
C LEU A 444 12.19 14.06 36.97
N ILE A 445 12.78 13.07 37.64
CA ILE A 445 12.40 12.64 38.99
C ILE A 445 13.62 12.75 39.89
N ASP A 446 13.52 13.57 40.95
CA ASP A 446 14.61 13.89 41.88
C ASP A 446 15.88 14.41 41.17
N GLY A 447 15.70 15.18 40.09
CA GLY A 447 16.80 15.75 39.31
C GLY A 447 17.51 14.75 38.37
N VAL A 448 16.93 13.57 38.17
CA VAL A 448 17.43 12.54 37.24
C VAL A 448 16.33 12.17 36.26
N TRP A 449 16.65 12.14 34.96
CA TRP A 449 15.72 11.63 33.95
C TRP A 449 15.53 10.13 34.14
N LYS A 450 14.28 9.70 34.31
CA LYS A 450 13.87 8.33 34.56
C LYS A 450 12.70 7.90 33.69
N VAL A 451 12.69 6.62 33.36
CA VAL A 451 11.51 5.91 32.85
C VAL A 451 10.69 5.43 34.05
N THR A 452 9.38 5.61 34.02
CA THR A 452 8.50 5.12 35.09
C THR A 452 8.40 3.59 35.05
N GLU A 453 8.07 2.97 36.18
CA GLU A 453 7.80 1.53 36.23
C GLU A 453 6.73 1.13 35.21
N ARG A 454 5.68 1.93 35.11
CA ARG A 454 4.56 1.71 34.19
C ARG A 454 5.02 1.72 32.74
N ASP A 455 5.75 2.75 32.31
CA ASP A 455 6.16 2.88 30.91
C ASP A 455 7.13 1.77 30.50
N PHE A 456 8.01 1.36 31.42
CA PHE A 456 8.89 0.23 31.20
C PHE A 456 8.10 -1.08 31.06
N CYS A 457 7.10 -1.31 31.92
CA CYS A 457 6.24 -2.48 31.82
C CYS A 457 5.38 -2.49 30.54
N ASP A 458 4.83 -1.35 30.14
CA ASP A 458 4.05 -1.20 28.91
C ASP A 458 4.93 -1.49 27.67
N PHE A 459 6.21 -1.07 27.70
CA PHE A 459 7.19 -1.44 26.70
C PHE A 459 7.48 -2.95 26.66
N LEU A 460 7.73 -3.58 27.82
CA LEU A 460 7.99 -5.00 27.90
C LEU A 460 6.79 -5.83 27.41
N SER A 461 5.56 -5.40 27.71
CA SER A 461 4.35 -6.06 27.24
C SER A 461 4.23 -6.02 25.71
N ALA A 462 4.61 -4.92 25.06
CA ALA A 462 4.65 -4.83 23.60
C ALA A 462 5.69 -5.79 23.00
N ALA A 463 6.79 -6.05 23.73
CA ALA A 463 7.80 -7.05 23.41
C ALA A 463 7.44 -8.47 23.91
N GLN A 464 6.18 -8.72 24.28
CA GLN A 464 5.69 -10.01 24.81
C GLN A 464 6.47 -10.53 26.04
N THR A 465 7.11 -9.62 26.78
CA THR A 465 7.87 -9.92 27.99
C THR A 465 7.04 -9.55 29.22
N PRO A 466 6.78 -10.49 30.16
CA PRO A 466 6.05 -10.18 31.38
C PRO A 466 6.80 -9.16 32.25
N CYS A 467 6.09 -8.13 32.74
CA CYS A 467 6.62 -7.19 33.72
C CYS A 467 6.04 -7.47 35.10
N GLY A 468 6.78 -8.21 35.93
CA GLY A 468 6.33 -8.62 37.26
C GLY A 468 5.31 -9.77 37.26
N GLY A 469 5.17 -10.43 38.42
CA GLY A 469 4.24 -11.53 38.66
C GLY A 469 3.25 -11.20 39.78
#